data_AF-A0A813CZS4-F1
#
_entry.id   AF-A0A813CZS4-F1
#
_cell.length_a   1.000
_cell.length_b   1.000
_cell.length_c   1.000
_cell.angle_alpha   90.00
_cell.angle_beta   90.00
_cell.angle_gamma   90.00
#
_symmetry.space_group_name_H-M   'P 1'
#
loop_
_entity.id
_entity.type
_entity.pdbx_description
1 polymer ?
#
loop_
_entity_poly.entity_id
_entity_poly.type
_entity_poly.pdbx_seq_one_letter_code
_entity_poly.pdbx_strand_id
1 'polypeptide(L)'
;MMAAEFQRRFASHPLRGEVDFLVCTTPALLCSLFAPFDIPLMAYLGEPILLSVEGEDRDGWWAEFDALATAKNNFFACYNPFLSSMIEYQTGLQLPVIRLHGLYTEVSYVPGGTRGNEFLVVKGPNICADPVCLLNRFSKGLLGDAVEEDSSRGKFLGLDELRGPPYSVLASFRATVLYPYDVALAIFYELYSMGMPLLMPDRRLLQFYVFRGLHSYHTYHFVRPNGGGQNLSFPGAGIGSPPFVPPLDAQKWWSVGSAWSARTDFDTFPHILRFSTVAELFAHLAPGATDWAEVSRNMRRFNQVGLVETSARWAFGLTSALAGTAGASRRGAEAKDG
;
A
#
# COMPACT_ATOMS: atom_id res chain seq x y z
N MET A 1 6.79 -16.33 25.26
CA MET A 1 8.07 -17.06 25.49
C MET A 1 9.10 -16.90 24.36
N MET A 2 8.88 -16.08 23.32
CA MET A 2 9.78 -16.01 22.16
C MET A 2 10.75 -14.81 22.16
N ALA A 3 10.37 -13.66 22.72
CA ALA A 3 11.20 -12.44 22.69
C ALA A 3 12.49 -12.57 23.52
N ALA A 4 12.40 -13.02 24.76
CA ALA A 4 13.56 -13.20 25.64
C ALA A 4 14.57 -14.23 25.08
N GLU A 5 14.06 -15.31 24.46
CA GLU A 5 14.92 -16.31 23.80
C GLU A 5 15.65 -15.70 22.60
N PHE A 6 14.94 -14.97 21.75
CA PHE A 6 15.53 -14.25 20.63
C PHE A 6 16.62 -13.29 21.12
N GLN A 7 16.30 -12.46 22.11
CA GLN A 7 17.23 -11.48 22.66
C GLN A 7 18.47 -12.15 23.25
N ARG A 8 18.32 -13.26 23.98
CA ARG A 8 19.44 -14.03 24.52
C ARG A 8 20.33 -14.57 23.40
N ARG A 9 19.75 -15.15 22.35
CA ARG A 9 20.51 -15.68 21.21
C ARG A 9 21.21 -14.59 20.41
N PHE A 10 20.51 -13.50 20.11
CA PHE A 10 21.05 -12.38 19.36
C PHE A 10 22.15 -11.64 20.13
N ALA A 11 22.03 -11.53 21.46
CA ALA A 11 23.06 -10.93 22.31
C ALA A 11 24.44 -11.58 22.15
N SER A 12 24.47 -12.90 21.93
CA SER A 12 25.68 -13.69 21.69
C SER A 12 26.01 -13.93 20.21
N HIS A 13 25.18 -13.44 19.29
CA HIS A 13 25.34 -13.73 17.86
C HIS A 13 26.47 -12.89 17.26
N PRO A 14 27.43 -13.47 16.50
CA PRO A 14 28.56 -12.73 15.92
C PRO A 14 28.15 -11.51 15.10
N LEU A 15 27.11 -11.66 14.26
CA LEU A 15 26.58 -10.57 13.43
C LEU A 15 26.21 -9.31 14.21
N ARG A 16 25.90 -9.39 15.51
CA ARG A 16 25.58 -8.20 16.32
C ARG A 16 26.73 -7.19 16.30
N GLY A 17 27.98 -7.65 16.31
CA GLY A 17 29.16 -6.78 16.27
C GLY A 17 29.62 -6.39 14.87
N GLU A 18 28.98 -6.93 13.82
CA GLU A 18 29.38 -6.74 12.42
C GLU A 18 28.46 -5.78 11.65
N VAL A 19 27.30 -5.42 12.21
CA VAL A 19 26.31 -4.59 11.55
C VAL A 19 26.30 -3.17 12.12
N ASP A 20 26.21 -2.17 11.24
CA ASP A 20 26.09 -0.75 11.63
C ASP A 20 24.66 -0.36 12.01
N PHE A 21 23.66 -1.10 11.51
CA PHE A 21 22.24 -0.89 11.77
C PHE A 21 21.45 -2.17 11.55
N LEU A 22 20.21 -2.18 12.05
CA LEU A 22 19.26 -3.27 11.89
C LEU A 22 18.10 -2.82 11.01
N VAL A 23 17.50 -3.76 10.28
CA VAL A 23 16.28 -3.50 9.50
C VAL A 23 15.13 -4.28 10.10
N CYS A 24 14.04 -3.59 10.42
CA CYS A 24 12.77 -4.19 10.83
C CYS A 24 11.69 -3.83 9.81
N THR A 25 10.79 -4.75 9.49
CA THR A 25 9.68 -4.49 8.58
C THR A 25 8.34 -4.65 9.30
N THR A 26 7.69 -5.79 9.16
CA THR A 26 6.33 -6.02 9.65
C THR A 26 6.19 -7.39 10.32
N PRO A 27 5.37 -7.51 11.38
CA PRO A 27 4.65 -6.43 12.06
C PRO A 27 5.58 -5.52 12.87
N ALA A 28 5.14 -4.28 13.12
CA ALA A 28 5.91 -3.29 13.88
C ALA A 28 6.33 -3.79 15.28
N LEU A 29 5.52 -4.67 15.89
CA LEU A 29 5.83 -5.32 17.17
C LEU A 29 7.18 -6.06 17.16
N LEU A 30 7.60 -6.64 16.03
CA LEU A 30 8.89 -7.33 15.97
C LEU A 30 10.08 -6.37 16.11
N CYS A 31 9.89 -5.07 15.91
CA CYS A 31 10.95 -4.09 16.09
C CYS A 31 11.39 -3.96 17.56
N SER A 32 10.53 -4.30 18.54
CA SER A 32 10.90 -4.29 19.95
C SER A 32 11.93 -5.35 20.32
N LEU A 33 12.03 -6.42 19.54
CA LEU A 33 13.04 -7.45 19.72
C LEU A 33 14.46 -6.88 19.72
N PHE A 34 14.66 -5.76 19.02
CA PHE A 34 15.96 -5.12 18.85
C PHE A 34 16.21 -3.94 19.81
N ALA A 35 15.19 -3.48 20.52
CA ALA A 35 15.27 -2.33 21.44
C ALA A 35 16.44 -2.41 22.45
N PRO A 36 16.80 -3.59 23.02
CA PRO A 36 17.86 -3.67 24.04
C PRO A 36 19.30 -3.51 23.51
N PHE A 37 19.54 -3.51 22.20
CA PHE A 37 20.90 -3.67 21.66
C PHE A 37 21.65 -2.36 21.38
N ASP A 38 21.00 -1.20 21.51
CA ASP A 38 21.56 0.14 21.19
C ASP A 38 22.22 0.21 19.80
N ILE A 39 21.70 -0.57 18.85
CA ILE A 39 22.09 -0.54 17.43
C ILE A 39 21.02 0.25 16.68
N PRO A 40 21.41 1.22 15.82
CA PRO A 40 20.46 1.99 15.02
C PRO A 40 19.46 1.11 14.28
N LEU A 41 18.16 1.46 14.34
CA LEU A 41 17.10 0.68 13.72
C LEU A 41 16.45 1.43 12.55
N MET A 42 16.43 0.80 11.38
CA MET A 42 15.70 1.21 10.19
C MET A 42 14.39 0.40 10.12
N ALA A 43 13.26 1.01 10.47
CA ALA A 43 11.96 0.36 10.38
C ALA A 43 11.21 0.78 9.10
N TYR A 44 10.72 -0.20 8.34
CA TYR A 44 9.96 0.01 7.11
C TYR A 44 8.61 -0.69 7.16
N LEU A 45 7.58 0.08 7.51
CA LEU A 45 6.28 -0.44 7.88
C LEU A 45 5.40 -0.60 6.64
N GLY A 46 4.91 -1.83 6.47
CA GLY A 46 3.96 -2.27 5.45
C GLY A 46 2.53 -2.53 5.97
N GLU A 47 2.37 -2.63 7.29
CA GLU A 47 1.17 -3.16 7.92
C GLU A 47 0.72 -2.27 9.08
N PRO A 48 -0.54 -2.37 9.54
CA PRO A 48 -1.00 -1.63 10.71
C PRO A 48 -0.10 -1.90 11.92
N ILE A 49 0.21 -0.85 12.69
CA ILE A 49 1.11 -0.95 13.85
C ILE A 49 0.56 -1.78 15.01
N LEU A 50 -0.75 -2.11 14.97
CA LEU A 50 -1.41 -3.01 15.91
C LEU A 50 -1.52 -4.46 15.40
N LEU A 51 -0.94 -4.76 14.23
CA LEU A 51 -0.88 -6.13 13.74
C LEU A 51 -0.12 -7.00 14.75
N SER A 52 -0.77 -8.09 15.18
CA SER A 52 -0.27 -9.01 16.21
C SER A 52 -0.14 -8.45 17.64
N VAL A 53 -0.79 -7.31 17.93
CA VAL A 53 -0.89 -6.77 19.30
C VAL A 53 -2.25 -7.15 19.90
N GLU A 54 -2.23 -7.97 20.95
CA GLU A 54 -3.44 -8.38 21.65
C GLU A 54 -4.09 -7.20 22.38
N GLY A 55 -5.41 -7.28 22.62
CA GLY A 55 -6.18 -6.17 23.16
C GLY A 55 -5.67 -5.66 24.51
N GLU A 56 -5.23 -6.56 25.38
CA GLU A 56 -4.73 -6.28 26.73
C GLU A 56 -3.32 -5.66 26.75
N ASP A 57 -2.52 -5.89 25.69
CA ASP A 57 -1.13 -5.39 25.59
C ASP A 57 -1.02 -4.00 24.94
N ARG A 58 -2.13 -3.46 24.42
CA ARG A 58 -2.10 -2.22 23.60
C ARG A 58 -1.55 -1.02 24.35
N ASP A 59 -1.90 -0.86 25.62
CA ASP A 59 -1.43 0.30 26.40
C ASP A 59 0.09 0.27 26.60
N GLY A 60 0.66 -0.90 26.87
CA GLY A 60 2.11 -1.09 26.93
C GLY A 60 2.76 -0.86 25.56
N TRP A 61 2.17 -1.43 24.50
CA TRP A 61 2.66 -1.28 23.14
C TRP A 61 2.69 0.18 22.68
N TRP A 62 1.72 1.00 23.05
CA TRP A 62 1.73 2.41 22.67
C TRP A 62 2.92 3.18 23.20
N ALA A 63 3.31 2.92 24.45
CA ALA A 63 4.49 3.53 25.05
C ALA A 63 5.77 3.01 24.40
N GLU A 64 5.82 1.71 24.11
CA GLU A 64 6.97 1.07 23.47
C GLU A 64 7.19 1.52 22.03
N PHE A 65 6.14 1.52 21.20
CA PHE A 65 6.21 2.02 19.82
C PHE A 65 6.63 3.49 19.77
N ASP A 66 6.11 4.30 20.68
CA ASP A 66 6.47 5.72 20.76
C ASP A 66 7.95 5.91 21.10
N ALA A 67 8.45 5.17 22.10
CA ALA A 67 9.86 5.18 22.46
C ALA A 67 10.75 4.72 21.30
N LEU A 68 10.36 3.65 20.59
CA LEU A 68 11.09 3.14 19.43
C LEU A 68 11.13 4.14 18.28
N ALA A 69 9.99 4.70 17.90
CA ALA A 69 9.86 5.57 16.74
C ALA A 69 10.47 6.97 16.98
N THR A 70 10.52 7.43 18.24
CA THR A 70 11.10 8.73 18.61
C THR A 70 12.55 8.63 19.08
N ALA A 71 13.09 7.43 19.25
CA ALA A 71 14.51 7.24 19.57
C ALA A 71 15.39 7.84 18.46
N LYS A 72 16.41 8.58 18.87
CA LYS A 72 17.25 9.38 17.98
C LYS A 72 18.07 8.54 16.99
N ASN A 73 18.42 7.32 17.37
CA ASN A 73 19.15 6.36 16.54
C ASN A 73 18.22 5.51 15.65
N ASN A 74 16.91 5.75 15.67
CA ASN A 74 15.95 4.98 14.91
C ASN A 74 15.30 5.83 13.83
N PHE A 75 15.09 5.23 12.66
CA PHE A 75 14.36 5.83 11.55
C PHE A 75 13.20 4.93 11.15
N PHE A 76 11.99 5.45 11.29
CA PHE A 76 10.75 4.74 10.94
C PHE A 76 10.13 5.37 9.70
N ALA A 77 9.84 4.56 8.69
CA ALA A 77 9.17 4.98 7.47
C ALA A 77 8.00 4.05 7.13
N CYS A 78 7.02 4.59 6.42
CA CYS A 78 5.89 3.83 5.87
C CYS A 78 6.07 3.67 4.36
N TYR A 79 5.62 2.55 3.80
CA TYR A 79 5.70 2.39 2.34
C TYR A 79 4.67 3.18 1.54
N ASN A 80 3.59 3.64 2.17
CA ASN A 80 2.52 4.38 1.50
C ASN A 80 1.91 5.50 2.37
N PRO A 81 1.24 6.49 1.76
CA PRO A 81 0.65 7.62 2.48
C PRO A 81 -0.55 7.27 3.37
N PHE A 82 -1.31 6.22 3.03
CA PHE A 82 -2.43 5.75 3.84
C PHE A 82 -1.94 5.30 5.23
N LEU A 83 -0.93 4.43 5.27
CA LEU A 83 -0.38 3.90 6.52
C LEU A 83 0.27 5.01 7.36
N SER A 84 1.03 5.91 6.73
CA SER A 84 1.58 7.09 7.43
C SER A 84 0.47 7.94 8.06
N SER A 85 -0.61 8.20 7.32
CA SER A 85 -1.78 8.93 7.83
C SER A 85 -2.50 8.19 8.96
N MET A 86 -2.57 6.86 8.87
CA MET A 86 -3.18 6.01 9.90
C MET A 86 -2.35 6.05 11.19
N ILE A 87 -1.03 5.94 11.10
CA ILE A 87 -0.13 6.04 12.25
C ILE A 87 -0.21 7.44 12.88
N GLU A 88 -0.22 8.50 12.07
CA GLU A 88 -0.41 9.86 12.55
C GLU A 88 -1.75 10.02 13.29
N TYR A 89 -2.83 9.46 12.73
CA TYR A 89 -4.13 9.45 13.40
C TYR A 89 -4.11 8.69 14.72
N GLN A 90 -3.42 7.55 14.79
CA GLN A 90 -3.40 6.67 15.97
C GLN A 90 -2.47 7.16 17.09
N THR A 91 -1.38 7.81 16.74
CA THR A 91 -0.26 8.09 17.67
C THR A 91 0.14 9.56 17.73
N GLY A 92 -0.25 10.37 16.74
CA GLY A 92 0.23 11.73 16.54
C GLY A 92 1.65 11.84 15.96
N LEU A 93 2.32 10.71 15.67
CA LEU A 93 3.65 10.69 15.06
C LEU A 93 3.57 10.84 13.56
N GLN A 94 4.46 11.66 12.99
CA GLN A 94 4.61 11.81 11.55
C GLN A 94 5.75 10.94 11.06
N LEU A 95 5.43 9.92 10.26
CA LEU A 95 6.44 9.05 9.65
C LEU A 95 6.60 9.38 8.16
N PRO A 96 7.83 9.52 7.65
CA PRO A 96 8.07 9.71 6.23
C PRO A 96 7.52 8.54 5.40
N VAL A 97 7.06 8.85 4.20
CA VAL A 97 6.67 7.84 3.22
C VAL A 97 7.85 7.54 2.30
N ILE A 98 8.21 6.28 2.20
CA ILE A 98 9.21 5.77 1.26
C ILE A 98 8.52 4.77 0.36
N ARG A 99 8.21 5.17 -0.87
CA ARG A 99 7.38 4.39 -1.79
C ARG A 99 8.05 3.06 -2.20
N LEU A 100 7.26 2.00 -2.33
CA LEU A 100 7.68 0.74 -2.95
C LEU A 100 7.82 0.88 -4.48
N HIS A 101 8.91 0.36 -5.06
CA HIS A 101 9.24 0.50 -6.49
C HIS A 101 9.29 -0.81 -7.29
N GLY A 102 8.95 -1.96 -6.69
CA GLY A 102 8.87 -3.25 -7.40
C GLY A 102 10.11 -3.60 -8.24
N LEU A 103 11.32 -3.14 -7.86
CA LEU A 103 12.52 -3.23 -8.71
C LEU A 103 12.95 -4.68 -8.98
N TYR A 104 12.63 -5.59 -8.07
CA TYR A 104 12.89 -7.03 -8.21
C TYR A 104 12.10 -7.70 -9.35
N THR A 105 11.12 -7.01 -9.94
CA THR A 105 10.39 -7.55 -11.08
C THR A 105 11.28 -7.66 -12.32
N GLU A 106 12.28 -6.78 -12.45
CA GLU A 106 13.28 -6.74 -13.55
C GLU A 106 12.68 -6.81 -14.97
N VAL A 107 11.41 -6.44 -15.12
CA VAL A 107 10.65 -6.55 -16.36
C VAL A 107 9.98 -5.21 -16.67
N SER A 108 9.84 -4.91 -17.96
CA SER A 108 9.06 -3.77 -18.44
C SER A 108 7.94 -4.25 -19.35
N TYR A 109 6.82 -3.52 -19.34
CA TYR A 109 5.69 -3.73 -20.23
C TYR A 109 6.14 -3.72 -21.69
N VAL A 110 5.69 -4.74 -22.44
CA VAL A 110 5.91 -4.87 -23.88
C VAL A 110 4.55 -4.76 -24.58
N PRO A 111 4.18 -3.58 -25.11
CA PRO A 111 2.94 -3.41 -25.86
C PRO A 111 2.85 -4.42 -27.00
N GLY A 112 1.73 -5.15 -27.09
CA GLY A 112 1.52 -6.15 -28.14
C GLY A 112 2.36 -7.42 -27.99
N GLY A 113 2.80 -7.76 -26.77
CA GLY A 113 3.47 -9.03 -26.48
C GLY A 113 2.61 -10.27 -26.78
N THR A 114 3.07 -11.44 -26.33
CA THR A 114 2.39 -12.74 -26.59
C THR A 114 0.94 -12.81 -26.13
N ARG A 115 0.52 -11.92 -25.23
CA ARG A 115 -0.85 -11.80 -24.70
C ARG A 115 -1.47 -10.44 -25.01
N GLY A 116 -1.10 -9.84 -26.14
CA GLY A 116 -1.53 -8.51 -26.58
C GLY A 116 -3.04 -8.35 -26.80
N ASN A 117 -3.81 -9.44 -26.85
CA ASN A 117 -5.28 -9.42 -26.93
C ASN A 117 -5.95 -9.86 -25.61
N GLU A 118 -5.18 -10.04 -24.53
CA GLU A 118 -5.72 -10.44 -23.24
C GLU A 118 -5.56 -9.32 -22.20
N PHE A 119 -6.48 -9.29 -21.25
CA PHE A 119 -6.50 -8.35 -20.13
C PHE A 119 -6.35 -9.11 -18.82
N LEU A 120 -5.37 -8.71 -18.02
CA LEU A 120 -5.19 -9.25 -16.68
C LEU A 120 -6.24 -8.64 -15.75
N VAL A 121 -6.85 -9.43 -14.88
CA VAL A 121 -7.75 -8.94 -13.84
C VAL A 121 -7.16 -9.26 -12.48
N VAL A 122 -6.87 -8.22 -11.69
CA VAL A 122 -6.45 -8.35 -10.30
C VAL A 122 -7.64 -8.03 -9.41
N LYS A 123 -8.02 -9.00 -8.57
CA LYS A 123 -9.23 -8.95 -7.73
C LYS A 123 -8.96 -9.60 -6.37
N GLY A 124 -9.75 -9.21 -5.37
CA GLY A 124 -9.74 -9.89 -4.07
C GLY A 124 -10.49 -11.22 -4.11
N PRO A 125 -10.21 -12.14 -3.16
CA PRO A 125 -10.87 -13.44 -3.10
C PRO A 125 -12.37 -13.34 -2.75
N ASN A 126 -12.80 -12.25 -2.11
CA ASN A 126 -14.14 -12.11 -1.52
C ASN A 126 -15.07 -11.18 -2.32
N ILE A 127 -15.02 -11.19 -3.66
CA ILE A 127 -15.99 -10.43 -4.46
C ILE A 127 -17.19 -11.35 -4.75
N CYS A 128 -18.39 -10.95 -4.32
CA CYS A 128 -19.64 -11.74 -4.44
C CYS A 128 -19.97 -12.19 -5.87
N ALA A 129 -19.46 -11.48 -6.87
CA ALA A 129 -19.52 -11.88 -8.27
C ALA A 129 -18.11 -11.77 -8.85
N ASP A 130 -17.63 -12.84 -9.49
CA ASP A 130 -16.31 -12.87 -10.10
C ASP A 130 -16.24 -11.86 -11.27
N PRO A 131 -15.44 -10.77 -11.14
CA PRO A 131 -15.29 -9.79 -12.20
C PRO A 131 -14.81 -10.39 -13.52
N VAL A 132 -14.00 -11.45 -13.49
CA VAL A 132 -13.51 -12.09 -14.72
C VAL A 132 -14.67 -12.69 -15.51
N CYS A 133 -15.52 -13.47 -14.84
CA CYS A 133 -16.72 -14.06 -15.43
C CYS A 133 -17.66 -12.99 -16.00
N LEU A 134 -17.94 -11.92 -15.23
CA LEU A 134 -18.82 -10.83 -15.66
C LEU A 134 -18.26 -10.08 -16.86
N LEU A 135 -16.99 -9.71 -16.85
CA LEU A 135 -16.34 -8.98 -17.94
C LEU A 135 -16.31 -9.81 -19.22
N ASN A 136 -15.98 -11.11 -19.13
CA ASN A 136 -16.06 -12.00 -20.28
C ASN A 136 -17.49 -12.15 -20.82
N ARG A 137 -18.51 -12.18 -19.94
CA ARG A 137 -19.93 -12.20 -20.36
C ARG A 137 -20.34 -10.90 -21.08
N PHE A 138 -19.96 -9.74 -20.56
CA PHE A 138 -20.22 -8.46 -21.23
C PHE A 138 -19.49 -8.35 -22.56
N SER A 139 -18.24 -8.82 -22.63
CA SER A 139 -17.46 -8.86 -23.87
C SER A 139 -18.20 -9.66 -24.96
N LYS A 140 -18.75 -10.83 -24.62
CA LYS A 140 -19.57 -11.63 -25.53
C LYS A 140 -20.84 -10.89 -25.98
N GLY A 141 -21.60 -10.32 -25.04
CA GLY A 141 -22.86 -9.66 -25.33
C GLY A 141 -22.72 -8.38 -26.16
N LEU A 142 -21.67 -7.59 -25.93
CA LEU A 142 -21.41 -6.35 -26.67
C LEU A 142 -20.88 -6.60 -28.09
N LEU A 143 -20.18 -7.70 -28.30
CA LEU A 143 -19.56 -8.03 -29.59
C LEU A 143 -20.42 -8.99 -30.45
N GLY A 144 -21.48 -9.56 -29.89
CA GLY A 144 -22.43 -10.46 -30.57
C GLY A 144 -21.98 -11.93 -30.63
N ASP A 145 -22.94 -12.85 -30.74
CA ASP A 145 -22.69 -14.31 -30.73
C ASP A 145 -22.05 -14.85 -32.02
N ALA A 146 -22.04 -14.08 -33.11
CA ALA A 146 -21.68 -14.55 -34.46
C ALA A 146 -20.18 -14.77 -34.70
N VAL A 147 -19.32 -14.65 -33.68
CA VAL A 147 -17.85 -14.64 -33.86
C VAL A 147 -17.14 -15.37 -32.71
N GLU A 148 -17.34 -16.68 -32.59
CA GLU A 148 -16.61 -17.50 -31.60
C GLU A 148 -15.12 -17.71 -31.97
N GLU A 149 -14.71 -17.48 -33.22
CA GLU A 149 -13.34 -17.77 -33.69
C GLU A 149 -12.40 -16.56 -33.81
N ASP A 150 -12.86 -15.32 -33.60
CA ASP A 150 -11.98 -14.17 -33.79
C ASP A 150 -11.10 -13.93 -32.56
N SER A 151 -9.83 -14.36 -32.69
CA SER A 151 -8.73 -14.09 -31.76
C SER A 151 -8.46 -12.59 -31.49
N SER A 152 -9.10 -11.68 -32.22
CA SER A 152 -9.08 -10.24 -31.94
C SER A 152 -9.88 -9.86 -30.69
N ARG A 153 -10.77 -10.74 -30.20
CA ARG A 153 -11.60 -10.46 -29.02
C ARG A 153 -10.77 -10.45 -27.75
N GLY A 154 -10.85 -9.33 -27.05
CA GLY A 154 -10.31 -9.15 -25.72
C GLY A 154 -10.78 -10.22 -24.73
N LYS A 155 -9.87 -11.04 -24.20
CA LYS A 155 -10.16 -12.03 -23.15
C LYS A 155 -9.69 -11.52 -21.79
N PHE A 156 -10.53 -11.60 -20.77
CA PHE A 156 -10.16 -11.30 -19.39
C PHE A 156 -9.74 -12.56 -18.64
N LEU A 157 -8.63 -12.48 -17.90
CA LEU A 157 -8.10 -13.59 -17.10
C LEU A 157 -7.72 -13.12 -15.71
N GLY A 158 -8.17 -13.83 -14.68
CA GLY A 158 -7.81 -13.55 -13.29
C GLY A 158 -6.34 -13.87 -13.01
N LEU A 159 -5.68 -13.05 -12.19
CA LEU A 159 -4.33 -13.34 -11.70
C LEU A 159 -4.28 -14.68 -10.95
N ASP A 160 -5.34 -15.02 -10.22
CA ASP A 160 -5.53 -16.27 -9.49
C ASP A 160 -5.60 -17.50 -10.42
N GLU A 161 -6.04 -17.34 -11.66
CA GLU A 161 -6.10 -18.42 -12.66
C GLU A 161 -4.71 -18.77 -13.23
N LEU A 162 -3.73 -17.87 -13.10
CA LEU A 162 -2.40 -18.01 -13.68
C LEU A 162 -1.42 -18.82 -12.81
N ARG A 163 -1.82 -19.22 -11.60
CA ARG A 163 -1.06 -20.09 -10.68
C ARG A 163 0.37 -19.59 -10.35
N GLY A 164 0.51 -18.30 -10.04
CA GLY A 164 1.80 -17.70 -9.71
C GLY A 164 2.72 -17.52 -10.93
N PRO A 165 2.27 -16.79 -11.96
CA PRO A 165 3.04 -16.61 -13.18
C PRO A 165 4.30 -15.75 -12.93
N PRO A 166 5.36 -15.89 -13.73
CA PRO A 166 6.49 -14.97 -13.68
C PRO A 166 6.07 -13.57 -14.13
N TYR A 167 6.79 -12.53 -13.67
CA TYR A 167 6.51 -11.13 -14.03
C TYR A 167 6.53 -10.87 -15.55
N SER A 168 7.35 -11.60 -16.31
CA SER A 168 7.37 -11.53 -17.78
C SER A 168 6.05 -11.91 -18.44
N VAL A 169 5.31 -12.86 -17.85
CA VAL A 169 3.96 -13.22 -18.30
C VAL A 169 2.97 -12.12 -17.94
N LEU A 170 3.07 -11.53 -16.75
CA LEU A 170 2.21 -10.40 -16.36
C LEU A 170 2.42 -9.19 -17.28
N ALA A 171 3.67 -8.89 -17.62
CA ALA A 171 4.06 -7.80 -18.49
C ALA A 171 3.66 -7.96 -19.97
N SER A 172 3.19 -9.14 -20.36
CA SER A 172 2.81 -9.47 -21.74
C SER A 172 1.33 -9.22 -22.06
N PHE A 173 0.50 -9.00 -21.03
CA PHE A 173 -0.92 -8.66 -21.19
C PHE A 173 -1.09 -7.26 -21.78
N ARG A 174 -2.18 -7.00 -22.50
CA ARG A 174 -2.46 -5.67 -23.07
C ARG A 174 -2.55 -4.58 -22.00
N ALA A 175 -3.30 -4.84 -20.94
CA ALA A 175 -3.50 -3.96 -19.79
C ALA A 175 -3.98 -4.78 -18.60
N THR A 176 -4.06 -4.15 -17.42
CA THR A 176 -4.61 -4.76 -16.21
C THR A 176 -5.83 -4.01 -15.71
N VAL A 177 -6.94 -4.70 -15.47
CA VAL A 177 -8.08 -4.21 -14.70
C VAL A 177 -7.86 -4.58 -13.24
N LEU A 178 -7.61 -3.58 -12.39
CA LEU A 178 -7.29 -3.78 -10.97
C LEU A 178 -8.43 -3.29 -10.09
N TYR A 179 -9.04 -4.22 -9.35
CA TYR A 179 -10.01 -3.96 -8.29
C TYR A 179 -9.29 -4.08 -6.93
N PRO A 180 -8.84 -2.97 -6.33
CA PRO A 180 -7.98 -3.02 -5.16
C PRO A 180 -8.80 -3.45 -3.95
N TYR A 181 -8.46 -4.57 -3.32
CA TYR A 181 -9.22 -5.13 -2.19
C TYR A 181 -8.59 -4.85 -0.82
N ASP A 182 -7.41 -4.24 -0.80
CA ASP A 182 -6.76 -3.72 0.40
C ASP A 182 -6.28 -2.30 0.09
N VAL A 183 -5.94 -1.53 1.12
CA VAL A 183 -5.44 -0.14 0.98
C VAL A 183 -4.03 -0.08 0.42
N ALA A 184 -3.34 -1.22 0.43
CA ALA A 184 -1.98 -1.31 -0.04
C ALA A 184 -1.65 -2.73 -0.53
N LEU A 185 -1.54 -2.86 -1.85
CA LEU A 185 -1.32 -4.14 -2.53
C LEU A 185 0.05 -4.15 -3.18
N ALA A 186 0.93 -5.08 -2.79
CA ALA A 186 2.26 -5.21 -3.40
C ALA A 186 2.19 -5.32 -4.94
N ILE A 187 1.24 -6.10 -5.45
CA ILE A 187 1.00 -6.29 -6.88
C ILE A 187 0.69 -4.99 -7.64
N PHE A 188 0.09 -3.98 -6.99
CA PHE A 188 -0.09 -2.68 -7.62
C PHE A 188 1.25 -2.01 -7.92
N TYR A 189 2.16 -1.99 -6.95
CA TYR A 189 3.48 -1.41 -7.13
C TYR A 189 4.30 -2.20 -8.15
N GLU A 190 4.22 -3.53 -8.16
CA GLU A 190 4.87 -4.37 -9.16
C GLU A 190 4.40 -4.03 -10.58
N LEU A 191 3.09 -4.05 -10.82
CA LEU A 191 2.51 -3.74 -12.13
C LEU A 191 2.83 -2.30 -12.55
N TYR A 192 2.68 -1.35 -11.63
CA TYR A 192 2.97 0.05 -11.92
C TYR A 192 4.45 0.25 -12.26
N SER A 193 5.36 -0.46 -11.59
CA SER A 193 6.82 -0.38 -11.80
C SER A 193 7.26 -1.00 -13.12
N MET A 194 6.62 -2.08 -13.54
CA MET A 194 6.76 -2.62 -14.90
C MET A 194 6.22 -1.66 -15.97
N GLY A 195 5.47 -0.62 -15.59
CA GLY A 195 4.78 0.28 -16.51
C GLY A 195 3.59 -0.38 -17.20
N MET A 196 2.96 -1.37 -16.56
CA MET A 196 1.75 -2.01 -17.06
C MET A 196 0.57 -1.05 -17.02
N PRO A 197 -0.13 -0.75 -18.13
CA PRO A 197 -1.31 0.10 -18.08
C PRO A 197 -2.37 -0.44 -17.12
N LEU A 198 -2.79 0.39 -16.16
CA LEU A 198 -3.76 0.04 -15.13
C LEU A 198 -5.09 0.73 -15.40
N LEU A 199 -6.17 -0.05 -15.41
CA LEU A 199 -7.54 0.41 -15.37
C LEU A 199 -8.11 0.12 -13.99
N MET A 200 -8.61 1.14 -13.30
CA MET A 200 -9.15 1.02 -11.95
C MET A 200 -10.52 1.70 -11.84
N PRO A 201 -11.36 1.28 -10.87
CA PRO A 201 -12.56 2.02 -10.55
C PRO A 201 -12.27 3.50 -10.29
N ASP A 202 -13.25 4.34 -10.63
CA ASP A 202 -13.22 5.77 -10.36
C ASP A 202 -12.93 6.06 -8.87
N ARG A 203 -12.30 7.21 -8.61
CA ARG A 203 -11.89 7.65 -7.27
C ARG A 203 -13.05 7.60 -6.27
N ARG A 204 -14.25 7.99 -6.71
CA ARG A 204 -15.48 7.98 -5.89
C ARG A 204 -16.00 6.58 -5.55
N LEU A 205 -15.45 5.54 -6.16
CA LEU A 205 -15.83 4.16 -5.94
C LEU A 205 -14.78 3.38 -5.15
N LEU A 206 -13.56 3.92 -4.98
CA LEU A 206 -12.44 3.20 -4.36
C LEU A 206 -12.77 2.68 -2.95
N GLN A 207 -13.52 3.44 -2.15
CA GLN A 207 -13.92 3.03 -0.80
C GLN A 207 -14.72 1.73 -0.77
N PHE A 208 -15.39 1.33 -1.85
CA PHE A 208 -16.11 0.04 -1.89
C PHE A 208 -15.19 -1.16 -2.13
N TYR A 209 -13.96 -0.91 -2.57
CA TYR A 209 -12.99 -1.93 -2.92
C TYR A 209 -11.86 -2.00 -1.88
N VAL A 210 -11.20 -0.89 -1.56
CA VAL A 210 -9.92 -0.88 -0.81
C VAL A 210 -10.03 -1.34 0.64
N PHE A 211 -11.23 -1.31 1.24
CA PHE A 211 -11.41 -1.62 2.66
C PHE A 211 -11.90 -3.05 2.92
N ARG A 212 -11.27 -4.05 2.29
CA ARG A 212 -11.65 -5.48 2.43
C ARG A 212 -10.51 -6.39 2.89
N GLY A 213 -9.32 -5.83 3.08
CA GLY A 213 -8.12 -6.57 3.44
C GLY A 213 -7.69 -6.36 4.88
N LEU A 214 -6.41 -6.64 5.16
CA LEU A 214 -5.86 -6.70 6.51
C LEU A 214 -5.91 -5.33 7.19
N HIS A 215 -5.64 -4.26 6.46
CA HIS A 215 -5.67 -2.89 6.99
C HIS A 215 -7.06 -2.38 7.33
N SER A 216 -8.11 -3.16 7.09
CA SER A 216 -9.52 -2.78 7.33
C SER A 216 -10.12 -3.44 8.56
N TYR A 217 -9.36 -4.29 9.26
CA TYR A 217 -9.83 -4.95 10.46
C TYR A 217 -9.97 -3.93 11.61
N HIS A 218 -11.19 -3.80 12.15
CA HIS A 218 -11.54 -2.89 13.25
C HIS A 218 -10.56 -2.95 14.45
N THR A 219 -9.98 -4.13 14.72
CA THR A 219 -9.00 -4.35 15.79
C THR A 219 -7.70 -3.57 15.62
N TYR A 220 -7.37 -3.12 14.40
CA TYR A 220 -6.14 -2.38 14.13
C TYR A 220 -6.33 -0.87 14.10
N HIS A 221 -7.54 -0.36 14.31
CA HIS A 221 -7.86 1.08 14.22
C HIS A 221 -8.00 1.75 15.59
N PHE A 222 -7.62 1.07 16.66
CA PHE A 222 -7.58 1.66 18.00
C PHE A 222 -6.57 2.80 18.03
N VAL A 223 -6.88 3.82 18.82
CA VAL A 223 -6.07 5.03 18.96
C VAL A 223 -5.46 5.04 20.34
N ARG A 224 -4.23 5.55 20.46
CA ARG A 224 -3.56 5.70 21.75
C ARG A 224 -4.43 6.53 22.70
N PRO A 225 -4.73 6.05 23.92
CA PRO A 225 -5.40 6.88 24.92
C PRO A 225 -4.56 8.12 25.21
N ASN A 226 -5.14 9.30 25.06
CA ASN A 226 -4.49 10.51 25.55
C ASN A 226 -4.50 10.45 27.08
N GLY A 227 -3.32 10.43 27.70
CA GLY A 227 -3.14 10.31 29.16
C GLY A 227 -3.78 11.42 30.01
N GLY A 228 -4.54 12.34 29.41
CA GLY A 228 -5.24 13.45 30.07
C GLY A 228 -6.77 13.35 30.13
N GLY A 229 -7.39 12.24 29.70
CA GLY A 229 -8.85 12.05 29.84
C GLY A 229 -9.74 13.05 29.10
N GLN A 230 -9.16 13.99 28.33
CA GLN A 230 -9.92 14.89 27.48
C GLN A 230 -10.28 14.19 26.18
N ASN A 231 -11.57 14.30 25.81
CA ASN A 231 -12.14 13.98 24.50
C ASN A 231 -11.48 14.81 23.39
N LEU A 232 -10.20 14.59 23.14
CA LEU A 232 -9.53 15.15 21.98
C LEU A 232 -9.84 14.23 20.83
N SER A 233 -10.88 14.64 20.09
CA SER A 233 -10.92 14.52 18.63
C SER A 233 -9.50 14.56 18.09
N PHE A 234 -8.92 13.42 17.71
CA PHE A 234 -7.58 13.39 17.13
C PHE A 234 -7.62 14.24 15.85
N PRO A 235 -7.03 15.45 15.83
CA PRO A 235 -7.13 16.35 14.69
C PRO A 235 -6.17 15.95 13.56
N GLY A 236 -5.39 14.88 13.77
CA GLY A 236 -4.15 14.57 13.04
C GLY A 236 -4.28 14.41 11.53
N ALA A 237 -5.46 14.11 11.00
CA ALA A 237 -5.67 14.01 9.55
C ALA A 237 -6.61 15.08 8.96
N GLY A 238 -7.19 15.97 9.78
CA GLY A 238 -8.26 16.88 9.34
C GLY A 238 -9.59 16.18 9.02
N ILE A 239 -9.69 14.86 9.19
CA ILE A 239 -10.89 14.06 8.87
C ILE A 239 -11.79 13.86 10.10
N GLY A 240 -11.24 14.01 11.32
CA GLY A 240 -12.00 13.91 12.58
C GLY A 240 -12.69 12.55 12.81
N SER A 241 -12.42 11.55 11.98
CA SER A 241 -13.09 10.26 11.97
C SER A 241 -12.09 9.12 11.73
N PRO A 242 -12.27 7.95 12.37
CA PRO A 242 -11.38 6.81 12.17
C PRO A 242 -11.40 6.33 10.72
N PRO A 243 -10.29 5.75 10.21
CA PRO A 243 -10.21 5.14 8.88
C PRO A 243 -11.30 4.11 8.59
N PHE A 244 -11.86 3.52 9.64
CA PHE A 244 -12.96 2.59 9.53
C PHE A 244 -14.16 3.07 10.33
N VAL A 245 -15.25 3.36 9.62
CA VAL A 245 -16.60 3.41 10.20
C VAL A 245 -17.22 2.04 9.90
N PRO A 246 -17.93 1.39 10.85
CA PRO A 246 -18.65 0.16 10.55
C PRO A 246 -19.44 0.32 9.24
N PRO A 247 -19.32 -0.61 8.28
CA PRO A 247 -19.84 -0.44 6.91
C PRO A 247 -21.37 -0.29 6.82
N LEU A 248 -22.06 -0.39 7.95
CA LEU A 248 -23.51 -0.26 8.06
C LEU A 248 -24.00 1.20 8.25
N ASP A 249 -23.12 2.18 8.46
CA ASP A 249 -23.48 3.60 8.43
C ASP A 249 -23.12 4.21 7.06
N ALA A 250 -24.02 4.05 6.09
CA ALA A 250 -23.78 4.45 4.69
C ALA A 250 -23.46 5.94 4.53
N GLN A 251 -24.07 6.82 5.33
CA GLN A 251 -23.86 8.26 5.23
C GLN A 251 -22.46 8.64 5.73
N LYS A 252 -22.03 8.10 6.86
CA LYS A 252 -20.66 8.32 7.35
C LYS A 252 -19.63 7.63 6.46
N TRP A 253 -19.94 6.43 5.98
CA TRP A 253 -19.05 5.66 5.10
C TRP A 253 -18.66 6.44 3.85
N TRP A 254 -19.60 7.16 3.23
CA TRP A 254 -19.28 7.98 2.06
C TRP A 254 -18.26 9.06 2.39
N SER A 255 -18.51 9.86 3.44
CA SER A 255 -17.61 10.94 3.82
C SER A 255 -16.22 10.46 4.28
N VAL A 256 -16.19 9.46 5.16
CA VAL A 256 -14.97 8.98 5.81
C VAL A 256 -14.21 8.04 4.88
N GLY A 257 -14.90 7.09 4.25
CA GLY A 257 -14.31 6.15 3.32
C GLY A 257 -13.67 6.85 2.11
N SER A 258 -14.33 7.86 1.54
CA SER A 258 -13.72 8.65 0.45
C SER A 258 -12.52 9.47 0.91
N ALA A 259 -12.56 10.06 2.11
CA ALA A 259 -11.43 10.84 2.64
C ALA A 259 -10.19 9.96 2.90
N TRP A 260 -10.39 8.72 3.33
CA TRP A 260 -9.32 7.76 3.55
C TRP A 260 -8.85 7.05 2.28
N SER A 261 -9.74 6.71 1.35
CA SER A 261 -9.35 6.14 0.06
C SER A 261 -8.51 7.10 -0.78
N ALA A 262 -8.77 8.42 -0.67
CA ALA A 262 -7.96 9.46 -1.31
C ALA A 262 -6.49 9.52 -0.82
N ARG A 263 -6.18 8.86 0.30
CA ARG A 263 -4.80 8.74 0.83
C ARG A 263 -4.07 7.51 0.34
N THR A 264 -4.74 6.62 -0.40
CA THR A 264 -4.10 5.43 -0.97
C THR A 264 -3.31 5.78 -2.22
N ASP A 265 -2.29 4.98 -2.51
CA ASP A 265 -1.53 5.13 -3.76
C ASP A 265 -2.39 4.83 -5.00
N PHE A 266 -3.50 4.11 -4.82
CA PHE A 266 -4.50 3.92 -5.87
C PHE A 266 -5.19 5.22 -6.27
N ASP A 267 -5.19 6.27 -5.45
CA ASP A 267 -5.77 7.57 -5.80
C ASP A 267 -4.71 8.56 -6.29
N THR A 268 -3.56 8.57 -5.61
CA THR A 268 -2.51 9.58 -5.78
C THR A 268 -1.58 9.30 -6.96
N PHE A 269 -1.40 8.04 -7.37
CA PHE A 269 -0.51 7.74 -8.50
C PHE A 269 -1.11 8.22 -9.84
N PRO A 270 -0.31 8.89 -10.68
CA PRO A 270 -0.78 9.38 -11.97
C PRO A 270 -0.85 8.28 -13.02
N HIS A 271 -1.44 8.60 -14.17
CA HIS A 271 -1.49 7.73 -15.36
C HIS A 271 -2.25 6.40 -15.17
N ILE A 272 -3.11 6.33 -14.15
CA ILE A 272 -4.09 5.26 -13.98
C ILE A 272 -5.35 5.64 -14.75
N LEU A 273 -5.81 4.77 -15.65
CA LEU A 273 -7.08 4.94 -16.37
C LEU A 273 -8.23 4.61 -15.43
N ARG A 274 -9.28 5.44 -15.44
CA ARG A 274 -10.43 5.29 -14.54
C ARG A 274 -11.69 4.93 -15.29
N PHE A 275 -12.55 4.17 -14.64
CA PHE A 275 -13.90 3.89 -15.12
C PHE A 275 -14.90 3.96 -13.96
N SER A 276 -16.02 4.65 -14.19
CA SER A 276 -17.19 4.66 -13.30
C SER A 276 -18.18 3.55 -13.64
N THR A 277 -18.13 3.02 -14.87
CA THR A 277 -19.05 1.99 -15.36
C THR A 277 -18.32 0.93 -16.19
N VAL A 278 -18.95 -0.24 -16.36
CA VAL A 278 -18.44 -1.29 -17.24
C VAL A 278 -18.37 -0.81 -18.69
N ALA A 279 -19.33 0.03 -19.14
CA ALA A 279 -19.31 0.60 -20.49
C ALA A 279 -18.08 1.49 -20.72
N GLU A 280 -17.73 2.36 -19.76
CA GLU A 280 -16.50 3.17 -19.82
C GLU A 280 -15.24 2.31 -19.82
N LEU A 281 -15.22 1.23 -19.03
CA LEU A 281 -14.12 0.26 -19.08
C LEU A 281 -13.95 -0.27 -20.51
N PHE A 282 -15.00 -0.78 -21.14
CA PHE A 282 -14.93 -1.26 -22.52
C PHE A 282 -14.57 -0.16 -23.54
N ALA A 283 -14.97 1.09 -23.30
CA ALA A 283 -14.58 2.21 -24.14
C ALA A 283 -13.05 2.41 -24.15
N HIS A 284 -12.38 2.29 -23.00
CA HIS A 284 -10.90 2.32 -22.94
C HIS A 284 -10.25 1.14 -23.68
N LEU A 285 -10.92 -0.03 -23.67
CA LEU A 285 -10.39 -1.27 -24.28
C LEU A 285 -10.62 -1.34 -25.80
N ALA A 286 -11.49 -0.50 -26.34
CA ALA A 286 -11.80 -0.48 -27.77
C ALA A 286 -10.51 -0.26 -28.61
N PRO A 287 -10.41 -0.88 -29.80
CA PRO A 287 -9.26 -0.68 -30.69
C PRO A 287 -9.02 0.80 -30.97
N GLY A 288 -7.77 1.27 -30.76
CA GLY A 288 -7.38 2.66 -31.00
C GLY A 288 -7.87 3.68 -29.97
N ALA A 289 -8.68 3.30 -28.98
CA ALA A 289 -9.20 4.24 -27.99
C ALA A 289 -8.14 4.72 -26.98
N THR A 290 -7.14 3.88 -26.69
CA THR A 290 -6.08 4.16 -25.72
C THR A 290 -4.71 3.92 -26.33
N ASP A 291 -3.80 4.89 -26.22
CA ASP A 291 -2.37 4.70 -26.46
C ASP A 291 -1.72 4.08 -25.22
N TRP A 292 -1.69 2.74 -25.19
CA TRP A 292 -1.09 1.95 -24.11
C TRP A 292 0.41 2.23 -23.96
N ALA A 293 1.10 2.54 -25.06
CA ALA A 293 2.53 2.82 -25.02
C ALA A 293 2.78 4.19 -24.37
N GLU A 294 1.95 5.20 -24.64
CA GLU A 294 2.00 6.49 -23.97
C GLU A 294 1.74 6.38 -22.46
N VAL A 295 0.66 5.70 -22.06
CA VAL A 295 0.34 5.45 -20.64
C VAL A 295 1.54 4.82 -19.94
N SER A 296 2.10 3.76 -20.51
CA SER A 296 3.26 3.06 -19.98
C SER A 296 4.52 3.94 -19.89
N ARG A 297 4.82 4.73 -20.93
CA ARG A 297 5.96 5.67 -20.93
C ARG A 297 5.83 6.68 -19.78
N ASN A 298 4.64 7.22 -19.57
CA ASN A 298 4.39 8.21 -18.52
C ASN A 298 4.48 7.61 -17.12
N MET A 299 3.94 6.39 -16.91
CA MET A 299 4.12 5.65 -15.66
C MET A 299 5.61 5.40 -15.34
N ARG A 300 6.40 4.95 -16.33
CA ARG A 300 7.85 4.74 -16.16
C ARG A 300 8.58 6.03 -15.82
N ARG A 301 8.25 7.14 -16.47
CA ARG A 301 8.83 8.46 -16.16
C ARG A 301 8.53 8.87 -14.71
N PHE A 302 7.29 8.70 -14.26
CA PHE A 302 6.93 8.95 -12.87
C PHE A 302 7.73 8.07 -11.90
N ASN A 303 7.90 6.78 -12.21
CA ASN A 303 8.71 5.88 -11.38
C ASN A 303 10.18 6.26 -11.31
N GLN A 304 10.77 6.68 -12.42
CA GLN A 304 12.17 7.12 -12.47
C GLN A 304 12.40 8.34 -11.54
N VAL A 305 11.51 9.32 -11.58
CA VAL A 305 11.56 10.50 -10.68
C VAL A 305 11.39 10.05 -9.23
N GLY A 306 10.36 9.26 -8.94
CA GLY A 306 10.12 8.77 -7.60
C GLY A 306 11.25 7.90 -7.05
N LEU A 307 12.02 7.23 -7.91
CA LEU A 307 13.13 6.38 -7.48
C LEU A 307 14.29 7.22 -6.94
N VAL A 308 14.58 8.35 -7.59
CA VAL A 308 15.57 9.32 -7.09
C VAL A 308 15.15 9.85 -5.72
N GLU A 309 13.87 10.23 -5.58
CA GLU A 309 13.33 10.73 -4.31
C GLU A 309 13.37 9.68 -3.19
N THR A 310 12.93 8.44 -3.48
CA THR A 310 12.98 7.33 -2.53
C THR A 310 14.41 7.01 -2.10
N SER A 311 15.36 6.98 -3.04
CA SER A 311 16.78 6.74 -2.72
C SER A 311 17.36 7.84 -1.82
N ALA A 312 17.02 9.11 -2.09
CA ALA A 312 17.44 10.23 -1.25
C ALA A 312 16.83 10.13 0.17
N ARG A 313 15.56 9.73 0.31
CA ARG A 313 14.92 9.53 1.62
C ARG A 313 15.55 8.37 2.39
N TRP A 314 15.89 7.27 1.73
CA TRP A 314 16.63 6.17 2.34
C TRP A 314 18.01 6.62 2.83
N ALA A 315 18.77 7.33 2.00
CA ALA A 315 20.10 7.84 2.35
C ALA A 315 20.02 8.80 3.56
N PHE A 316 19.05 9.71 3.56
CA PHE A 316 18.78 10.60 4.68
C PHE A 316 18.45 9.81 5.94
N GLY A 317 17.47 8.90 5.89
CA GLY A 317 17.05 8.12 7.05
C GLY A 317 18.19 7.31 7.67
N LEU A 318 19.00 6.66 6.83
CA LEU A 318 20.16 5.91 7.26
C LEU A 318 21.21 6.81 7.92
N THR A 319 21.55 7.93 7.28
CA THR A 319 22.55 8.86 7.81
C THR A 319 22.08 9.48 9.12
N SER A 320 20.81 9.86 9.22
CA SER A 320 20.23 10.41 10.45
C SER A 320 20.18 9.37 11.58
N ALA A 321 19.88 8.10 11.28
CA ALA A 321 19.86 7.03 12.27
C ALA A 321 21.27 6.78 12.84
N LEU A 322 22.27 6.67 11.96
CA LEU A 322 23.68 6.51 12.34
C LEU A 322 24.22 7.74 13.12
N ALA A 323 23.75 8.94 12.78
CA ALA A 323 24.13 10.17 13.47
C ALA A 323 23.35 10.44 14.78
N GLY A 324 22.34 9.64 15.11
CA GLY A 324 21.50 9.87 16.29
C GLY A 324 20.62 11.13 16.17
N THR A 325 19.98 11.33 15.01
CA THR A 325 19.10 12.48 14.72
C THR A 325 17.78 12.12 14.01
N ALA A 326 17.47 10.82 13.83
CA ALA A 326 16.37 10.35 12.99
C ALA A 326 14.97 10.29 13.65
N GLY A 327 14.88 10.52 14.96
CA GLY A 327 13.65 10.28 15.72
C GLY A 327 12.42 11.00 15.14
N ALA A 328 11.30 10.31 15.05
CA ALA A 328 10.04 10.85 14.55
C ALA A 328 9.59 12.07 15.37
N SER A 329 9.01 13.06 14.70
CA SER A 329 8.46 14.25 15.33
C SER A 329 6.94 14.13 15.54
N ARG A 330 6.45 14.82 16.57
CA ARG A 330 5.01 15.03 16.78
C ARG A 330 4.58 16.33 16.10
N ARG A 331 3.42 16.30 15.46
CA ARG A 331 2.82 17.52 14.88
C ARG A 331 2.66 18.59 15.97
N GLY A 332 3.26 19.76 15.77
CA GLY A 332 3.13 20.93 16.66
C GLY A 332 4.18 21.06 17.77
N ALA A 333 5.17 20.16 17.85
CA ALA A 333 6.27 20.29 18.82
C ALA A 333 7.24 21.45 18.50
N GLU A 334 7.29 21.94 17.26
CA GLU A 334 8.28 22.94 16.81
C GLU A 334 7.87 24.41 17.02
N ALA A 335 6.69 24.69 17.60
CA ALA A 335 6.12 26.05 17.57
C ALA A 335 6.15 26.83 18.90
N LYS A 336 6.92 26.41 19.92
CA LYS A 336 6.88 27.05 21.26
C LYS A 336 8.20 27.62 21.79
N ASP A 337 9.31 27.49 21.06
CA ASP A 337 10.62 28.01 21.50
C ASP A 337 11.05 29.30 20.76
N GLY A 338 10.09 30.12 20.33
CA GLY A 338 10.32 31.40 19.63
C GLY A 338 9.89 32.62 20.43
#